data_AF-A0A9E4VYV2-F1
#
_entry.id   AF-A0A9E4VYV2-F1
#
_cell.length_a   1.000
_cell.length_b   1.000
_cell.length_c   1.000
_cell.angle_alpha   90.00
_cell.angle_beta   90.00
_cell.angle_gamma   90.00
#
_symmetry.space_group_name_H-M   'P 1'
#
loop_
_entity.id
_entity.type
_entity.pdbx_description
1 polymer ?
#
loop_
_entity_poly.entity_id
_entity_poly.type
_entity_poly.pdbx_seq_one_letter_code
_entity_poly.pdbx_strand_id
1 'polypeptide(L)'
;MIGFLEGLLVTLKSATRKPITAQYPDPDKRQQVQERFMGFPALTWDSEISEPYCTGCMVCIRDCPTQCMTAQMKDNPLAAEGKSSRRKIIDLFEINLGRCILCGICVDVCNFDAIEMSHEHELSKYQRDGNRADLPRLLELGKEYQAEVGWTPKQPEKNSGVPKARPKKAEATSDATPGMTKEERLVAARARAAAKREGGSAEATTTEAGQPPSEAQTPPAEGEAAANPTSDTTP
;
A
#
# COMPACT_ATOMS: atom_id res chain seq x y z
N MET A 1 -56.31 -6.10 -7.23
CA MET A 1 -56.31 -5.21 -6.03
C MET A 1 -55.47 -5.74 -4.88
N ILE A 2 -55.39 -7.06 -4.66
CA ILE A 2 -54.61 -7.70 -3.58
C ILE A 2 -53.13 -7.25 -3.57
N GLY A 3 -52.44 -7.29 -4.71
CA GLY A 3 -51.03 -6.85 -4.79
C GLY A 3 -50.79 -5.37 -4.46
N PHE A 4 -51.78 -4.48 -4.64
CA PHE A 4 -51.63 -3.06 -4.30
C PHE A 4 -51.71 -2.86 -2.77
N LEU A 5 -52.59 -3.60 -2.11
CA LEU A 5 -52.69 -3.64 -0.65
C LEU A 5 -51.44 -4.25 -0.03
N GLU A 6 -50.91 -5.33 -0.60
CA GLU A 6 -49.66 -5.95 -0.15
C GLU A 6 -48.47 -4.98 -0.25
N GLY A 7 -48.33 -4.25 -1.37
CA GLY A 7 -47.28 -3.24 -1.54
C GLY A 7 -47.42 -2.05 -0.56
N LEU A 8 -48.65 -1.59 -0.31
CA LEU A 8 -48.91 -0.54 0.66
C LEU A 8 -48.56 -1.01 2.09
N LEU A 9 -48.85 -2.28 2.43
CA LEU A 9 -48.56 -2.87 3.73
C LEU A 9 -47.05 -2.98 3.98
N VAL A 10 -46.25 -3.32 2.96
CA VAL A 10 -44.78 -3.28 3.02
C VAL A 10 -44.28 -1.87 3.28
N THR A 11 -44.89 -0.87 2.64
CA THR A 11 -44.54 0.55 2.81
C THR A 11 -44.86 1.03 4.23
N LEU A 12 -46.05 0.74 4.75
CA LEU A 12 -46.43 1.05 6.14
C LEU A 12 -45.50 0.38 7.15
N LYS A 13 -45.14 -0.90 6.92
CA LYS A 13 -44.19 -1.63 7.77
C LYS A 13 -42.78 -1.02 7.73
N SER A 14 -42.41 -0.39 6.62
CA SER A 14 -41.11 0.27 6.49
C SER A 14 -41.11 1.67 7.10
N ALA A 15 -42.23 2.40 7.03
CA ALA A 15 -42.37 3.74 7.60
C ALA A 15 -42.23 3.79 9.13
N THR A 16 -42.55 2.69 9.82
CA THR A 16 -42.41 2.56 11.28
C THR A 16 -41.02 2.10 11.73
N ARG A 17 -40.11 1.77 10.80
CA ARG A 17 -38.74 1.38 11.14
C ARG A 17 -37.91 2.61 11.52
N LYS A 18 -36.93 2.40 12.42
CA LYS A 18 -35.95 3.43 12.78
C LYS A 18 -35.10 3.77 11.55
N PRO A 19 -34.83 5.07 11.28
CA PRO A 19 -33.97 5.46 10.16
C PRO A 19 -32.53 5.01 10.39
N ILE A 20 -31.88 4.56 9.30
CA ILE A 20 -30.47 4.17 9.26
C ILE A 20 -29.52 5.36 9.00
N THR A 21 -30.08 6.54 8.75
CA THR A 21 -29.32 7.74 8.36
C THR A 21 -28.41 8.23 9.49
N ALA A 22 -27.11 8.32 9.20
CA ALA A 22 -26.17 9.10 10.01
C ALA A 22 -26.42 10.60 9.83
N GLN A 23 -26.30 11.40 10.89
CA GLN A 23 -26.51 12.85 10.81
C GLN A 23 -25.16 13.55 10.57
N TYR A 24 -25.01 14.14 9.39
CA TYR A 24 -23.87 14.98 9.04
C TYR A 24 -24.23 16.46 9.25
N PRO A 25 -23.34 17.33 9.77
CA PRO A 25 -21.91 17.14 10.06
C PRO A 25 -21.56 16.82 11.53
N ASP A 26 -22.55 16.46 12.37
CA ASP A 26 -22.33 16.23 13.81
C ASP A 26 -21.31 15.09 14.05
N PRO A 27 -20.16 15.36 14.71
CA PRO A 27 -19.07 14.39 14.86
C PRO A 27 -19.45 13.14 15.66
N ASP A 28 -20.42 13.24 16.57
CA ASP A 28 -20.89 12.11 17.38
C ASP A 28 -21.92 11.24 16.64
N LYS A 29 -22.54 11.79 15.59
CA LYS A 29 -23.63 11.15 14.83
C LYS A 29 -23.27 10.81 13.39
N ARG A 30 -22.07 11.18 12.93
CA ARG A 30 -21.53 10.76 11.64
C ARG A 30 -21.04 9.32 11.70
N GLN A 31 -20.96 8.69 10.52
CA GLN A 31 -20.39 7.35 10.41
C GLN A 31 -18.90 7.42 10.72
N GLN A 32 -18.43 6.54 11.61
CA GLN A 32 -17.01 6.46 11.94
C GLN A 32 -16.23 5.87 10.76
N VAL A 33 -15.10 6.51 10.46
CA VAL A 33 -14.19 6.08 9.43
C VAL A 33 -13.53 4.76 9.88
N GLN A 34 -13.39 3.81 8.95
CA GLN A 34 -12.77 2.53 9.24
C GLN A 34 -11.24 2.69 9.29
N GLU A 35 -10.55 1.85 10.06
CA GLU A 35 -9.09 1.92 10.20
C GLU A 35 -8.33 1.88 8.86
N ARG A 36 -8.82 1.05 7.92
CA ARG A 36 -8.22 0.88 6.58
C ARG A 36 -8.72 1.89 5.55
N PHE A 37 -9.49 2.89 5.96
CA PHE A 37 -9.99 3.89 5.03
C PHE A 37 -8.83 4.66 4.41
N MET A 38 -8.93 4.89 3.10
CA MET A 38 -7.94 5.65 2.35
C MET A 38 -8.48 7.04 2.05
N GLY A 39 -8.17 7.99 2.94
CA GLY A 39 -8.38 9.41 2.73
C GLY A 39 -7.25 10.05 1.93
N PHE A 40 -6.96 11.32 2.17
CA PHE A 40 -5.89 12.01 1.48
C PHE A 40 -4.50 11.59 1.99
N PRO A 41 -3.48 11.55 1.12
CA PRO A 41 -2.12 11.21 1.53
C PRO A 41 -1.54 12.29 2.47
N ALA A 42 -0.83 11.84 3.49
CA ALA A 42 -0.19 12.68 4.50
C ALA A 42 1.27 12.27 4.72
N LEU A 43 2.13 13.22 5.09
CA LEU A 43 3.54 12.97 5.36
C LEU A 43 3.78 12.79 6.87
N THR A 44 4.36 11.66 7.26
CA THR A 44 4.58 11.31 8.66
C THR A 44 5.74 12.10 9.28
N TRP A 45 5.60 12.40 10.58
CA TRP A 45 6.57 13.16 11.36
C TRP A 45 7.33 12.25 12.34
N ASP A 46 8.64 12.41 12.41
CA ASP A 46 9.50 11.76 13.39
C ASP A 46 9.61 12.67 14.64
N SER A 47 8.87 12.32 15.68
CA SER A 47 8.85 13.09 16.94
C SER A 47 10.11 12.91 17.78
N GLU A 48 10.92 11.88 17.54
CA GLU A 48 12.16 11.64 18.30
C GLU A 48 13.27 12.59 17.85
N ILE A 49 13.41 12.76 16.52
CA ILE A 49 14.45 13.61 15.90
C ILE A 49 13.89 15.01 15.56
N SER A 50 12.56 15.18 15.57
CA SER A 50 11.86 16.41 15.20
C SER A 50 12.08 16.80 13.73
N GLU A 51 11.92 15.82 12.84
CA GLU A 51 12.03 16.02 11.39
C GLU A 51 11.02 15.13 10.61
N PRO A 52 10.70 15.41 9.34
CA PRO A 52 9.91 14.48 8.52
C PRO A 52 10.63 13.14 8.31
N TYR A 53 9.87 12.03 8.25
CA TYR A 53 10.44 10.73 7.83
C TYR A 53 10.95 10.74 6.37
N CYS A 54 10.44 11.65 5.54
CA CYS A 54 10.75 11.74 4.11
C CYS A 54 12.20 12.19 3.85
N THR A 55 12.99 11.30 3.25
CA THR A 55 14.38 11.56 2.84
C THR A 55 14.52 12.16 1.44
N GLY A 56 13.40 12.33 0.71
CA GLY A 56 13.40 12.81 -0.68
C GLY A 56 13.89 11.80 -1.71
N CYS A 57 13.70 10.49 -1.49
CA CYS A 57 14.15 9.44 -2.43
C CYS A 57 13.42 9.39 -3.79
N MET A 58 12.31 10.13 -3.93
CA MET A 58 11.49 10.27 -5.15
C MET A 58 10.86 8.99 -5.72
N VAL A 59 10.90 7.87 -4.99
CA VAL A 59 10.29 6.60 -5.43
C VAL A 59 8.78 6.74 -5.58
N CYS A 60 8.10 7.33 -4.58
CA CYS A 60 6.66 7.57 -4.63
C CYS A 60 6.22 8.46 -5.80
N ILE A 61 7.05 9.44 -6.19
CA ILE A 61 6.76 10.34 -7.32
C ILE A 61 6.86 9.61 -8.64
N ARG A 62 7.91 8.80 -8.81
CA ARG A 62 8.12 8.01 -10.02
C ARG A 62 7.02 6.97 -10.25
N ASP A 63 6.59 6.32 -9.17
CA ASP A 63 5.64 5.20 -9.25
C ASP A 63 4.17 5.67 -9.16
N CYS A 64 3.93 6.97 -9.00
CA CYS A 64 2.59 7.55 -9.01
C CYS A 64 1.94 7.45 -10.41
N PRO A 65 0.78 6.78 -10.55
CA PRO A 65 0.16 6.56 -11.85
C PRO A 65 -0.33 7.86 -12.50
N THR A 66 -0.70 8.88 -11.71
CA THR A 66 -1.19 10.16 -12.23
C THR A 66 -0.15 11.26 -12.26
N GLN A 67 1.07 11.01 -11.76
CA GLN A 67 2.16 11.98 -11.66
C GLN A 67 1.70 13.31 -11.03
N CYS A 68 0.99 13.22 -9.90
CA CYS A 68 0.41 14.39 -9.22
C CYS A 68 1.34 15.04 -8.18
N MET A 69 2.56 14.53 -8.00
CA MET A 69 3.48 14.95 -6.95
C MET A 69 4.68 15.71 -7.51
N THR A 70 5.16 16.71 -6.78
CA THR A 70 6.40 17.46 -7.09
C THR A 70 7.22 17.62 -5.83
N ALA A 71 8.55 17.53 -5.93
CA ALA A 71 9.43 17.60 -4.77
C ALA A 71 10.80 18.20 -5.08
N GLN A 72 11.41 18.81 -4.06
CA GLN A 72 12.81 19.24 -4.05
C GLN A 72 13.48 18.78 -2.76
N MET A 73 14.74 18.35 -2.87
CA MET A 73 15.52 17.86 -1.74
C MET A 73 16.67 18.81 -1.42
N LYS A 74 17.05 18.88 -0.15
CA LYS A 74 18.24 19.57 0.33
C LYS A 74 19.08 18.66 1.23
N ASP A 75 20.30 19.07 1.50
CA ASP A 75 21.13 18.40 2.50
C ASP A 75 20.55 18.65 3.90
N ASN A 76 20.56 17.63 4.75
CA ASN A 76 19.95 17.70 6.07
C ASN A 76 20.92 18.36 7.08
N PRO A 77 20.57 19.52 7.67
CA PRO A 77 21.41 20.14 8.70
C PRO A 77 21.59 19.24 9.93
N LEU A 78 20.57 18.47 10.33
CA LEU A 78 20.65 17.58 11.50
C LEU A 78 21.60 16.40 11.26
N ALA A 79 21.80 16.00 10.01
CA ALA A 79 22.81 15.00 9.67
C ALA A 79 24.24 15.56 9.76
N ALA A 80 24.44 16.83 9.41
CA ALA A 80 25.73 17.50 9.60
C ALA A 80 26.08 17.64 11.10
N GLU A 81 25.08 17.77 11.96
CA GLU A 81 25.21 17.79 13.42
C GLU A 81 25.31 16.38 14.05
N GLY A 82 25.19 15.30 13.26
CA GLY A 82 25.20 13.92 13.74
C GLY A 82 23.96 13.49 14.52
N LYS A 83 22.89 14.31 14.50
CA LYS A 83 21.61 14.04 15.18
C LYS A 83 20.66 13.19 14.35
N SER A 84 20.78 13.24 13.03
CA SER A 84 20.00 12.45 12.08
C SER A 84 20.90 11.54 11.26
N SER A 85 20.44 10.32 10.99
CA SER A 85 21.08 9.41 10.04
C SER A 85 20.71 9.72 8.58
N ARG A 86 19.71 10.58 8.36
CA ARG A 86 19.17 10.96 7.04
C ARG A 86 20.00 12.08 6.43
N ARG A 87 20.91 11.76 5.50
CA ARG A 87 21.80 12.76 4.85
C ARG A 87 21.06 13.87 4.09
N LYS A 88 19.92 13.54 3.50
CA LYS A 88 19.09 14.47 2.74
C LYS A 88 17.68 14.50 3.29
N ILE A 89 17.04 15.65 3.14
CA ILE A 89 15.67 15.88 3.59
C ILE A 89 14.87 16.62 2.54
N ILE A 90 13.56 16.53 2.65
CA ILE A 90 12.64 17.23 1.76
C ILE A 90 12.61 18.73 2.07
N ASP A 91 12.72 19.55 1.04
CA ASP A 91 12.62 21.02 1.14
C ASP A 91 11.26 21.52 0.66
N LEU A 92 10.80 20.98 -0.47
CA LEU A 92 9.47 21.22 -1.02
C LEU A 92 8.85 19.88 -1.37
N PHE A 93 7.58 19.71 -1.04
CA PHE A 93 6.76 18.59 -1.48
C PHE A 93 5.34 19.10 -1.72
N GLU A 94 4.79 18.81 -2.88
CA GLU A 94 3.41 19.16 -3.22
C GLU A 94 2.70 17.94 -3.79
N ILE A 95 1.46 17.72 -3.37
CA ILE A 95 0.54 16.76 -3.98
C ILE A 95 -0.67 17.51 -4.53
N ASN A 96 -0.94 17.38 -5.83
CA ASN A 96 -2.19 17.81 -6.41
C ASN A 96 -3.29 16.78 -6.11
N LEU A 97 -4.07 17.04 -5.05
CA LEU A 97 -5.16 16.19 -4.59
C LEU A 97 -6.29 16.09 -5.63
N GLY A 98 -6.45 17.10 -6.49
CA GLY A 98 -7.41 17.05 -7.60
C GLY A 98 -7.02 16.09 -8.74
N ARG A 99 -5.77 15.63 -8.79
CA ARG A 99 -5.28 14.59 -9.72
C ARG A 99 -4.97 13.26 -9.03
N CYS A 100 -5.01 13.23 -7.70
CA CYS A 100 -4.76 12.02 -6.93
C CYS A 100 -5.97 11.08 -7.06
N ILE A 101 -5.73 9.79 -7.30
CA ILE A 101 -6.77 8.76 -7.38
C ILE A 101 -6.86 7.91 -6.10
N LEU A 102 -6.18 8.33 -5.03
CA LEU A 102 -6.19 7.70 -3.70
C LEU A 102 -5.86 6.19 -3.73
N CYS A 103 -4.97 5.78 -4.63
CA CYS A 103 -4.63 4.38 -4.85
C CYS A 103 -3.71 3.74 -3.78
N GLY A 104 -3.10 4.53 -2.90
CA GLY A 104 -2.18 4.02 -1.86
C GLY A 104 -0.80 3.56 -2.35
N ILE A 105 -0.52 3.51 -3.65
CA ILE A 105 0.77 3.02 -4.20
C ILE A 105 1.96 3.77 -3.60
N CYS A 106 1.83 5.09 -3.36
CA CYS A 106 2.90 5.88 -2.75
C CYS A 106 3.30 5.40 -1.35
N VAL A 107 2.35 4.84 -0.58
CA VAL A 107 2.59 4.24 0.74
C VAL A 107 3.32 2.91 0.57
N ASP A 108 2.86 2.05 -0.33
CA ASP A 108 3.44 0.72 -0.54
C ASP A 108 4.90 0.76 -1.02
N VAL A 109 5.23 1.73 -1.87
CA VAL A 109 6.60 1.89 -2.40
C VAL A 109 7.52 2.68 -1.46
N CYS A 110 6.98 3.28 -0.41
CA CYS A 110 7.77 4.08 0.52
C CYS A 110 8.63 3.17 1.40
N ASN A 111 9.95 3.30 1.27
CA ASN A 111 10.89 2.51 2.07
C ASN A 111 11.11 3.05 3.49
N PHE A 112 10.56 4.23 3.79
CA PHE A 112 10.81 4.97 5.03
C PHE A 112 9.54 5.24 5.84
N ASP A 113 8.40 4.65 5.44
CA ASP A 113 7.07 4.94 6.00
C ASP A 113 6.76 6.45 6.10
N ALA A 114 7.30 7.23 5.16
CA ALA A 114 7.26 8.69 5.16
C ALA A 114 5.93 9.28 4.64
N ILE A 115 5.08 8.46 4.03
CA ILE A 115 3.80 8.84 3.47
C ILE A 115 2.80 7.75 3.83
N GLU A 116 1.63 8.14 4.31
CA GLU A 116 0.53 7.26 4.67
C GLU A 116 -0.78 7.82 4.09
N MET A 117 -1.80 6.97 4.00
CA MET A 117 -3.15 7.40 3.67
C MET A 117 -3.87 7.78 4.96
N SER A 118 -4.13 9.07 5.19
CA SER A 118 -4.83 9.51 6.41
C SER A 118 -6.33 9.22 6.32
N HIS A 119 -7.07 9.50 7.39
CA HIS A 119 -8.53 9.42 7.41
C HIS A 119 -9.22 10.72 6.97
N GLU A 120 -8.44 11.75 6.66
CA GLU A 120 -8.95 13.04 6.21
C GLU A 120 -9.55 12.92 4.80
N HIS A 121 -10.79 13.35 4.64
CA HIS A 121 -11.56 13.26 3.39
C HIS A 121 -12.33 14.55 3.07
N GLU A 122 -12.32 15.54 3.95
CA GLU A 122 -13.16 16.75 3.90
C GLU A 122 -12.38 17.98 3.41
N LEU A 123 -11.37 17.80 2.53
CA LEU A 123 -10.50 18.87 2.02
C LEU A 123 -11.05 19.62 0.80
N SER A 124 -12.37 19.74 0.68
CA SER A 124 -12.98 20.44 -0.46
C SER A 124 -12.61 21.93 -0.50
N LYS A 125 -12.30 22.44 -1.70
CA LYS A 125 -11.98 23.87 -1.93
C LYS A 125 -12.79 24.44 -3.09
N TYR A 126 -13.05 25.75 -3.04
CA TYR A 126 -13.80 26.47 -4.08
C TYR A 126 -12.99 26.73 -5.36
N GLN A 127 -11.66 26.78 -5.25
CA GLN A 127 -10.77 27.05 -6.37
C GLN A 127 -10.15 25.74 -6.87
N ARG A 128 -9.99 25.62 -8.20
CA ARG A 128 -9.39 24.42 -8.82
C ARG A 128 -7.99 24.12 -8.28
N ASP A 129 -7.14 25.14 -8.20
CA ASP A 129 -5.78 25.00 -7.67
C ASP A 129 -5.71 25.00 -6.14
N GLY A 130 -6.86 25.18 -5.45
CA GLY A 130 -6.92 25.08 -3.99
C GLY A 130 -6.67 23.66 -3.47
N ASN A 131 -6.87 22.64 -4.32
CA ASN A 131 -6.67 21.22 -3.97
C ASN A 131 -5.20 20.77 -4.14
N ARG A 132 -4.24 21.67 -3.89
CA ARG A 132 -2.82 21.36 -3.85
C ARG A 132 -2.36 21.42 -2.40
N ALA A 133 -1.94 20.29 -1.86
CA ALA A 133 -1.39 20.21 -0.51
C ALA A 133 0.12 20.41 -0.60
N ASP A 134 0.61 21.44 0.07
CA ASP A 134 2.03 21.74 0.22
C ASP A 134 2.65 20.97 1.39
N LEU A 135 3.97 21.07 1.52
CA LEU A 135 4.73 20.33 2.55
C LEU A 135 4.21 20.62 3.97
N PRO A 136 4.00 21.88 4.39
CA PRO A 136 3.41 22.16 5.70
C PRO A 136 2.06 21.47 5.92
N ARG A 137 1.13 21.57 4.97
CA ARG A 137 -0.19 20.94 5.11
C ARG A 137 -0.10 19.42 5.17
N LEU A 138 0.76 18.81 4.37
CA LEU A 138 0.96 17.36 4.38
C LEU A 138 1.53 16.85 5.70
N LEU A 139 2.44 17.61 6.32
CA LEU A 139 3.01 17.28 7.63
C LEU A 139 2.01 17.50 8.77
N GLU A 140 1.16 18.53 8.67
CA GLU A 140 0.07 18.76 9.61
C GLU A 140 -0.92 17.58 9.60
N LEU A 141 -1.40 17.20 8.42
CA LEU A 141 -2.25 16.01 8.23
C LEU A 141 -1.61 14.73 8.79
N GLY A 142 -0.29 14.60 8.63
CA GLY A 142 0.44 13.43 9.12
C GLY A 142 0.52 13.40 10.63
N LYS A 143 0.78 14.55 11.27
CA LYS A 143 0.79 14.66 12.73
C LYS A 143 -0.59 14.40 13.35
N GLU A 144 -1.63 14.95 12.74
CA GLU A 144 -3.03 14.70 13.14
C GLU A 144 -3.35 13.21 13.06
N TYR A 145 -3.10 12.59 11.90
CA TYR A 145 -3.30 11.16 11.70
C TYR A 145 -2.50 10.31 12.70
N GLN A 146 -1.21 10.60 12.89
CA GLN A 146 -0.36 9.86 13.82
C GLN A 146 -0.89 9.93 15.26
N ALA A 147 -1.42 11.09 15.68
CA ALA A 147 -2.00 11.28 17.00
C ALA A 147 -3.33 10.54 17.17
N GLU A 148 -4.17 10.51 16.14
CA GLU A 148 -5.48 9.86 16.17
C GLU A 148 -5.37 8.32 16.24
N VAL A 149 -4.52 7.72 15.41
CA VAL A 149 -4.44 6.25 15.30
C VAL A 149 -3.35 5.61 16.17
N GLY A 150 -2.56 6.41 16.90
CA GLY A 150 -1.41 5.90 17.65
C GLY A 150 -0.36 5.27 16.73
N TRP A 151 -0.09 5.93 15.60
CA TRP A 151 0.72 5.37 14.52
C TRP A 151 2.14 5.03 14.99
N THR A 152 2.66 3.91 14.51
CA THR A 152 4.05 3.47 14.71
C THR A 152 4.65 3.08 13.35
N PRO A 153 5.94 3.37 13.08
CA PRO A 153 6.58 2.98 11.84
C PRO A 153 6.49 1.48 11.59
N LYS A 154 6.11 1.08 10.37
CA LYS A 154 6.03 -0.34 9.96
C LYS A 154 7.42 -0.95 9.80
N GLN A 155 8.42 -0.13 9.46
CA GLN A 155 9.79 -0.53 9.11
C GLN A 155 10.81 0.29 9.92
N PRO A 156 10.80 0.21 11.26
CA PRO A 156 11.64 1.05 12.13
C PRO A 156 13.12 0.84 11.85
N GLU A 157 13.53 -0.37 11.48
CA GLU A 157 14.93 -0.69 11.24
C GLU A 157 15.46 -0.06 9.94
N LYS A 158 14.60 0.18 8.94
CA LYS A 158 15.00 0.91 7.73
C LYS A 158 15.08 2.42 7.97
N ASN A 159 14.30 2.90 8.93
CA ASN A 159 14.32 4.29 9.39
C ASN A 159 15.47 4.61 10.36
N SER A 160 16.10 3.60 10.94
CA SER A 160 17.25 3.77 11.86
C SER A 160 18.49 4.37 11.18
N GLY A 161 18.57 4.30 9.85
CA GLY A 161 19.73 4.72 9.06
C GLY A 161 21.00 3.89 9.31
N VAL A 162 20.89 2.77 10.01
CA VAL A 162 21.94 1.74 10.06
C VAL A 162 21.89 0.97 8.73
N PRO A 163 22.95 1.01 7.89
CA PRO A 163 22.96 0.22 6.68
C PRO A 163 22.85 -1.26 7.05
N LYS A 164 21.80 -1.95 6.58
CA LYS A 164 21.74 -3.42 6.70
C LYS A 164 22.95 -3.97 5.95
N ALA A 165 23.93 -4.49 6.68
CA ALA A 165 25.07 -5.14 6.08
C ALA A 165 24.54 -6.29 5.23
N ARG A 166 24.71 -6.19 3.90
CA ARG A 166 24.45 -7.34 3.04
C ARG A 166 25.38 -8.43 3.57
N PRO A 167 24.88 -9.62 3.95
CA PRO A 167 25.79 -10.71 4.27
C PRO A 167 26.72 -10.80 3.08
N LYS A 168 28.03 -10.67 3.31
CA LYS A 168 29.03 -10.94 2.27
C LYS A 168 28.58 -12.28 1.71
N LYS A 169 28.13 -12.30 0.46
CA LYS A 169 27.82 -13.55 -0.23
C LYS A 169 29.09 -14.35 0.01
N ALA A 170 29.02 -15.38 0.85
CA ALA A 170 30.15 -16.27 1.10
C ALA A 170 30.69 -16.52 -0.29
N GLU A 171 31.94 -16.09 -0.52
CA GLU A 171 32.59 -16.15 -1.83
C GLU A 171 32.13 -17.46 -2.42
N ALA A 172 31.30 -17.38 -3.47
CA ALA A 172 30.78 -18.58 -4.11
C ALA A 172 32.03 -19.38 -4.35
N THR A 173 32.18 -20.49 -3.61
CA THR A 173 33.43 -21.21 -3.50
C THR A 173 33.83 -21.43 -4.93
N SER A 174 34.82 -20.66 -5.37
CA SER A 174 35.38 -20.92 -6.67
C SER A 174 35.91 -22.32 -6.48
N ASP A 175 35.32 -23.29 -7.18
CA ASP A 175 35.91 -24.60 -7.41
C ASP A 175 37.22 -24.40 -8.18
N ALA A 176 38.15 -23.68 -7.55
CA ALA A 176 39.45 -23.32 -8.02
C ALA A 176 40.36 -24.44 -7.53
N THR A 177 40.60 -25.38 -8.41
CA THR A 177 41.71 -26.31 -8.29
C THR A 177 42.99 -25.48 -8.02
N PRO A 178 43.73 -25.74 -6.92
CA PRO A 178 44.95 -25.00 -6.64
C PRO A 178 45.97 -25.18 -7.79
N GLY A 179 46.59 -24.09 -8.25
CA GLY A 179 47.66 -24.12 -9.26
C GLY A 179 47.35 -23.49 -10.63
N MET A 180 46.09 -23.15 -10.93
CA MET A 180 45.74 -22.52 -12.21
C MET A 180 46.01 -21.01 -12.22
N THR A 181 46.66 -20.53 -13.28
CA THR A 181 46.83 -19.12 -13.65
C THR A 181 45.49 -18.46 -13.99
N LYS A 182 45.46 -17.12 -14.00
CA LYS A 182 44.24 -16.33 -14.23
C LYS A 182 43.61 -16.60 -15.60
N GLU A 183 44.41 -16.87 -16.62
CA GLU A 183 43.94 -17.22 -17.97
C GLU A 183 43.30 -18.60 -18.00
N GLU A 184 43.92 -19.60 -17.37
CA GLU A 184 43.37 -20.95 -17.28
C GLU A 184 42.02 -20.98 -16.57
N ARG A 185 41.84 -20.15 -15.54
CA ARG A 185 40.55 -19.97 -14.85
C ARG A 185 39.48 -19.35 -15.75
N LEU A 186 39.85 -18.37 -16.57
CA LEU A 186 38.95 -17.73 -17.53
C LEU A 186 38.51 -18.69 -18.64
N VAL A 187 39.44 -19.51 -19.13
CA VAL A 187 39.14 -20.56 -20.13
C VAL A 187 38.24 -21.63 -19.53
N ALA A 188 38.52 -22.11 -18.32
CA ALA A 188 37.69 -23.09 -17.62
C ALA A 188 36.27 -22.57 -17.32
N ALA A 189 36.15 -21.30 -16.92
CA ALA A 189 34.84 -20.66 -16.68
C ALA A 189 34.03 -20.53 -17.97
N ARG A 190 34.67 -20.16 -19.09
CA ARG A 190 34.02 -20.10 -20.41
C ARG A 190 33.60 -21.48 -20.91
N ALA A 191 34.43 -22.50 -20.73
CA ALA A 191 34.11 -23.88 -21.09
C ALA A 191 32.91 -24.43 -20.29
N ARG A 192 32.85 -24.16 -18.97
CA ARG A 192 31.69 -24.52 -18.13
C ARG A 192 30.42 -23.77 -18.54
N ALA A 193 30.55 -22.48 -18.90
CA ALA A 193 29.42 -21.69 -19.39
C ALA A 193 28.92 -22.18 -20.77
N ALA A 194 29.82 -22.68 -21.62
CA ALA A 194 29.46 -23.31 -22.90
C ALA A 194 28.77 -24.66 -22.70
N ALA A 195 29.33 -25.54 -21.86
CA ALA A 195 28.72 -26.83 -21.53
C ALA A 195 27.31 -26.70 -20.91
N LYS A 196 27.09 -25.65 -20.10
CA LYS A 196 25.77 -25.36 -19.51
C LYS A 196 24.75 -24.82 -20.52
N ARG A 197 25.21 -24.28 -21.65
CA ARG A 197 24.35 -23.84 -22.77
C ARG A 197 23.97 -25.03 -23.67
N GLU A 198 24.85 -26.02 -23.81
CA GLU A 198 24.62 -27.20 -24.65
C GLU A 198 23.82 -28.31 -23.92
N GLY A 199 23.92 -28.41 -22.59
CA GLY A 199 23.16 -29.38 -21.79
C GLY A 199 21.73 -28.95 -21.39
N GLY A 200 21.22 -27.86 -21.93
CA GLY A 200 19.92 -27.27 -21.56
C GLY A 200 18.82 -27.50 -22.61
N SER A 201 18.61 -28.73 -23.08
CA SER A 201 17.54 -29.06 -24.03
C SER A 201 17.30 -30.58 -24.14
N ALA A 202 16.60 -31.16 -23.16
CA ALA A 202 15.84 -32.44 -23.14
C ALA A 202 15.91 -32.99 -21.69
N GLU A 203 14.88 -33.43 -20.98
CA GLU A 203 13.43 -33.51 -21.10
C GLU A 203 12.96 -33.93 -19.69
N ALA A 204 11.82 -33.45 -19.19
CA ALA A 204 11.05 -34.18 -18.17
C ALA A 204 9.61 -33.66 -18.12
N THR A 205 8.77 -34.26 -18.96
CA THR A 205 7.32 -34.40 -18.68
C THR A 205 7.14 -35.81 -18.12
N THR A 206 6.47 -35.96 -16.96
CA THR A 206 5.45 -36.97 -16.61
C THR A 206 5.09 -36.89 -15.12
N THR A 207 3.89 -36.33 -14.86
CA THR A 207 2.73 -36.86 -14.11
C THR A 207 2.85 -37.46 -12.68
N GLU A 208 2.18 -36.73 -11.76
CA GLU A 208 1.36 -37.06 -10.56
C GLU A 208 1.66 -38.21 -9.59
N ALA A 209 1.76 -37.87 -8.30
CA ALA A 209 0.74 -38.08 -7.23
C ALA A 209 1.44 -37.96 -5.85
N GLY A 210 0.97 -37.28 -4.79
CA GLY A 210 -0.19 -36.45 -4.51
C GLY A 210 -0.15 -36.08 -3.01
N GLN A 211 -0.64 -34.90 -2.62
CA GLN A 211 -1.39 -34.66 -1.37
C GLN A 211 -2.08 -33.27 -1.49
N PRO A 212 -3.32 -33.09 -0.96
CA PRO A 212 -4.32 -32.18 -1.52
C PRO A 212 -4.21 -30.71 -1.07
N PRO A 213 -4.91 -29.79 -1.74
CA PRO A 213 -4.87 -28.36 -1.45
C PRO A 213 -5.63 -28.00 -0.18
N SER A 214 -5.05 -27.11 0.62
CA SER A 214 -5.76 -26.39 1.69
C SER A 214 -6.83 -25.50 1.06
N GLU A 215 -8.06 -25.67 1.51
CA GLU A 215 -9.28 -25.03 1.01
C GLU A 215 -9.20 -23.50 0.96
N ALA A 216 -9.65 -22.96 -0.17
CA ALA A 216 -10.01 -21.57 -0.36
C ALA A 216 -11.30 -21.26 0.41
N GLN A 217 -11.24 -20.26 1.29
CA GLN A 217 -12.44 -19.70 1.92
C GLN A 217 -13.18 -18.82 0.92
N THR A 218 -14.32 -19.32 0.42
CA THR A 218 -15.36 -18.57 -0.30
C THR A 218 -16.53 -18.35 0.68
N PRO A 219 -17.23 -17.20 0.67
CA PRO A 219 -18.27 -16.88 1.66
C PRO A 219 -19.49 -17.81 1.57
N PRO A 220 -20.27 -17.96 2.66
CA PRO A 220 -21.45 -18.83 2.64
C PRO A 220 -22.59 -18.18 1.84
N ALA A 221 -23.09 -18.91 0.85
CA ALA A 221 -24.40 -18.69 0.25
C ALA A 221 -25.45 -19.52 0.99
N GLU A 222 -26.65 -18.94 1.03
CA GLU A 222 -27.85 -19.32 1.76
C GLU A 222 -28.34 -20.75 1.49
N GLY A 223 -28.85 -21.41 2.54
CA GLY A 223 -29.59 -22.66 2.44
C GLY A 223 -31.09 -22.43 2.63
N GLU A 224 -31.86 -23.15 1.80
CA GLU A 224 -33.28 -23.50 1.94
C GLU A 224 -34.36 -22.48 1.55
N ALA A 225 -34.60 -22.43 0.23
CA ALA A 225 -35.92 -22.18 -0.31
C ALA A 225 -36.80 -23.43 -0.10
N ALA A 226 -37.81 -23.30 0.77
CA ALA A 226 -38.93 -24.23 0.84
C ALA A 226 -39.75 -24.15 -0.46
N ALA A 227 -40.11 -25.34 -0.96
CA ALA A 227 -40.87 -25.55 -2.18
C ALA A 227 -42.24 -24.84 -2.13
N ASN A 228 -42.55 -24.09 -3.19
CA ASN A 228 -43.88 -23.58 -3.48
C ASN A 228 -44.40 -24.33 -4.71
N PRO A 229 -45.58 -24.99 -4.65
CA PRO A 229 -46.13 -25.71 -5.79
C PRO A 229 -46.99 -24.75 -6.62
N THR A 230 -46.57 -24.41 -7.84
CA THR A 230 -47.50 -23.93 -8.88
C THR A 230 -47.03 -24.32 -10.29
N SER A 231 -47.76 -25.24 -10.93
CA SER A 231 -48.27 -25.05 -12.29
C SER A 231 -49.29 -26.14 -12.65
N ASP A 232 -50.23 -25.73 -13.51
CA ASP A 232 -51.21 -26.50 -14.28
C ASP A 232 -52.54 -26.91 -13.62
N THR A 233 -53.49 -25.97 -13.70
CA THR A 233 -54.78 -26.26 -14.36
C THR A 233 -55.26 -25.01 -15.09
N THR A 234 -55.42 -25.14 -16.42
CA THR A 234 -56.15 -24.22 -17.32
C THR A 234 -57.65 -24.19 -16.95
N PRO A 235 -58.43 -23.19 -17.38
CA PRO A 235 -58.86 -23.02 -18.78
C PRO A 235 -58.59 -21.63 -19.39
#